data_AF-A0A090S3S2-F1
#
_entry.id   AF-A0A090S3S2-F1
#
_cell.length_a   1.000
_cell.length_b   1.000
_cell.length_c   1.000
_cell.angle_alpha   90.00
_cell.angle_beta   90.00
_cell.angle_gamma   90.00
#
_symmetry.space_group_name_H-M   'P 1'
#
loop_
_entity.id
_entity.type
_entity.pdbx_description
1 polymer ?
#
loop_
_entity_poly.entity_id
_entity_poly.type
_entity_poly.pdbx_seq_one_letter_code
_entity_poly.pdbx_strand_id
1 'polypeptide(L)'
;MTAVRPAELIAVTNIGDEHQSPSFEKCIKCTVCTVYCPVAKANPEYPGPKQCGPDGERLRLKSPEFFDDVLKLCTNCKRCETACPSGVRIGDIIAVARREHGRKSLSLTTARDYVLSHTDLFGSLATPFAPVINKLTEQSVVKKVMHHTIQVHDHKSLPKYSHGTFRAWYKKHVPDQSKYRRQVSYFHGCYVNYNDHSVGQNFIRVMNAMNIGVQLLEREKCCGVPLIANGFHSKAQKNAKLNVEHLEKA
;
A
#
# COMPACT_ATOMS: atom_id res chain seq x y z
N MET A 1 23.31 37.44 1.73
CA MET A 1 22.43 36.67 2.64
C MET A 1 21.03 37.24 2.49
N THR A 2 20.28 36.74 1.52
CA THR A 2 18.94 37.23 1.18
C THR A 2 17.99 36.05 1.29
N ALA A 3 17.02 36.19 2.19
CA ALA A 3 16.02 35.19 2.52
C ALA A 3 15.17 34.86 1.27
N VAL A 4 15.15 33.57 0.92
CA VAL A 4 14.20 33.03 -0.06
C VAL A 4 12.81 33.03 0.58
N ARG A 5 11.85 33.63 -0.11
CA ARG A 5 10.47 33.83 0.36
C ARG A 5 9.75 32.47 0.46
N PRO A 6 8.83 32.28 1.43
CA PRO A 6 8.13 31.01 1.69
C PRO A 6 7.08 30.60 0.64
N ALA A 7 7.13 31.13 -0.59
CA ALA A 7 6.17 30.85 -1.65
C ALA A 7 6.65 29.82 -2.70
N GLU A 8 7.93 29.42 -2.68
CA GLU A 8 8.51 28.52 -3.69
C GLU A 8 8.58 27.04 -3.27
N LEU A 9 8.05 26.70 -2.08
CA LEU A 9 7.96 25.31 -1.59
C LEU A 9 6.66 24.59 -1.98
N ILE A 10 5.88 25.15 -2.92
CA ILE A 10 4.53 24.68 -3.31
C ILE A 10 4.53 23.91 -4.65
N ALA A 11 5.63 23.86 -5.39
CA ALA A 11 5.63 23.38 -6.77
C ALA A 11 5.94 21.87 -6.97
N VAL A 12 5.29 20.94 -6.26
CA VAL A 12 5.23 19.50 -6.67
C VAL A 12 3.89 18.81 -6.27
N THR A 13 2.86 19.56 -5.91
CA THR A 13 1.53 19.04 -5.54
C THR A 13 0.60 18.78 -6.73
N ASN A 14 0.99 19.11 -7.96
CA ASN A 14 0.04 19.15 -9.08
C ASN A 14 -0.02 17.83 -9.85
N ILE A 15 -0.61 16.81 -9.20
CA ILE A 15 -1.47 15.83 -9.88
C ILE A 15 -2.85 16.02 -9.22
N GLY A 16 -3.68 16.88 -9.82
CA GLY A 16 -5.10 17.04 -9.48
C GLY A 16 -5.45 18.19 -8.53
N ASP A 17 -5.28 19.43 -8.97
CA ASP A 17 -5.76 20.66 -8.30
C ASP A 17 -7.29 20.86 -8.40
N GLU A 18 -8.07 19.79 -8.58
CA GLU A 18 -9.54 19.76 -8.47
C GLU A 18 -10.05 18.94 -7.26
N HIS A 19 -9.15 18.37 -6.44
CA HIS A 19 -9.54 17.50 -5.33
C HIS A 19 -9.79 18.23 -4.00
N GLN A 20 -10.75 19.17 -4.05
CA GLN A 20 -11.70 19.58 -3.01
C GLN A 20 -11.18 19.89 -1.58
N SER A 21 -11.57 21.06 -1.08
CA SER A 21 -11.96 21.36 0.31
C SER A 21 -12.17 20.13 1.20
N PRO A 22 -11.72 20.16 2.48
CA PRO A 22 -11.61 19.00 3.37
C PRO A 22 -12.78 18.02 3.24
N SER A 23 -12.50 16.84 2.66
CA SER A 23 -13.54 15.83 2.40
C SER A 23 -14.32 15.43 3.66
N PHE A 24 -13.76 15.70 4.85
CA PHE A 24 -14.40 15.44 6.13
C PHE A 24 -15.62 16.32 6.42
N GLU A 25 -15.76 17.49 5.81
CA GLU A 25 -16.93 18.38 6.05
C GLU A 25 -18.22 17.83 5.46
N LYS A 26 -18.11 16.96 4.46
CA LYS A 26 -19.25 16.20 3.93
C LYS A 26 -19.77 15.14 4.90
N CYS A 27 -19.08 14.89 6.01
CA CYS A 27 -19.47 13.85 6.96
C CYS A 27 -20.75 14.21 7.71
N ILE A 28 -21.85 13.54 7.36
CA ILE A 28 -23.16 13.63 8.04
C ILE A 28 -23.28 12.77 9.30
N LYS A 29 -22.16 12.23 9.81
CA LYS A 29 -22.08 11.44 11.04
C LYS A 29 -22.98 10.18 11.11
N CYS A 30 -23.40 9.60 9.99
CA CYS A 30 -24.30 8.42 9.93
C CYS A 30 -23.71 7.07 10.40
N THR A 31 -22.40 6.95 10.65
CA THR A 31 -21.69 5.73 11.13
C THR A 31 -21.61 4.51 10.20
N VAL A 32 -22.12 4.59 8.96
CA VAL A 32 -22.03 3.51 7.96
C VAL A 32 -20.61 2.99 7.78
N CYS A 33 -19.63 3.89 7.72
CA CYS A 33 -18.22 3.54 7.58
C CYS A 33 -17.69 2.64 8.71
N THR A 34 -18.21 2.80 9.93
CA THR A 34 -17.82 1.97 11.09
C THR A 34 -18.42 0.58 11.00
N VAL A 35 -19.70 0.46 10.59
CA VAL A 35 -20.36 -0.84 10.38
C VAL A 35 -19.63 -1.67 9.33
N TYR A 36 -19.19 -1.04 8.25
CA TYR A 36 -18.45 -1.71 7.17
C TYR A 36 -16.97 -1.92 7.50
N CYS A 37 -16.46 -1.44 8.63
CA CYS A 37 -15.03 -1.56 8.94
C CYS A 37 -14.69 -2.95 9.49
N PRO A 38 -13.85 -3.74 8.79
CA PRO A 38 -13.45 -5.05 9.30
C PRO A 38 -12.56 -4.94 10.55
N VAL A 39 -11.78 -3.86 10.67
CA VAL A 39 -10.88 -3.64 11.83
C VAL A 39 -11.70 -3.33 13.07
N ALA A 40 -12.69 -2.43 12.99
CA ALA A 40 -13.53 -2.10 14.15
C ALA A 40 -14.34 -3.31 14.62
N LYS A 41 -14.77 -4.18 13.69
CA LYS A 41 -15.43 -5.44 14.00
C LYS A 41 -14.49 -6.44 14.71
N ALA A 42 -13.22 -6.49 14.33
CA ALA A 42 -12.27 -7.48 14.81
C ALA A 42 -11.48 -7.05 16.05
N ASN A 43 -11.29 -5.74 16.25
CA ASN A 43 -10.53 -5.19 17.36
C ASN A 43 -11.33 -4.05 18.04
N PRO A 44 -11.88 -4.28 19.26
CA PRO A 44 -12.60 -3.26 20.03
C PRO A 44 -11.77 -2.02 20.39
N GLU A 45 -10.43 -2.14 20.45
CA GLU A 45 -9.55 -0.99 20.70
C GLU A 45 -9.52 -0.01 19.53
N TYR A 46 -9.93 -0.43 18.33
CA TYR A 46 -10.05 0.46 17.19
C TYR A 46 -11.44 1.12 17.20
N PRO A 47 -11.56 2.41 17.55
CA PRO A 47 -12.86 3.09 17.66
C PRO A 47 -13.58 3.26 16.31
N GLY A 48 -12.90 2.90 15.23
CA GLY A 48 -13.45 2.86 13.90
C GLY A 48 -13.07 4.06 13.02
N PRO A 49 -13.34 3.95 11.72
CA PRO A 49 -12.88 4.91 10.73
C PRO A 49 -13.55 6.28 10.88
N LYS A 50 -14.76 6.38 11.45
CA LYS A 50 -15.42 7.67 11.72
C LYS A 50 -14.64 8.50 12.73
N GLN A 51 -14.32 7.92 13.89
CA GLN A 51 -13.61 8.60 14.96
C GLN A 51 -12.16 8.88 14.56
N CYS A 52 -11.45 7.89 14.01
CA CYS A 52 -10.08 8.07 13.55
C CYS A 52 -9.96 9.05 12.37
N GLY A 53 -10.95 9.07 11.48
CA GLY A 53 -10.97 9.92 10.29
C GLY A 53 -11.64 11.26 10.55
N PRO A 54 -12.84 11.53 10.00
CA PRO A 54 -13.42 12.87 9.95
C PRO A 54 -13.73 13.52 11.31
N ASP A 55 -14.09 12.75 12.34
CA ASP A 55 -14.35 13.34 13.66
C ASP A 55 -13.04 13.72 14.35
N GLY A 56 -12.05 12.83 14.35
CA GLY A 56 -10.72 13.10 14.91
C GLY A 56 -9.97 14.18 14.12
N GLU A 57 -10.22 14.32 12.82
CA GLU A 57 -9.58 15.34 11.99
C GLU A 57 -9.95 16.75 12.45
N ARG A 58 -11.22 16.96 12.81
CA ARG A 58 -11.69 18.24 13.38
C ARG A 58 -10.98 18.61 14.68
N LEU A 59 -10.53 17.60 15.44
CA LEU A 59 -9.75 17.83 16.66
C LEU A 59 -8.28 18.10 16.31
N ARG A 60 -7.68 17.33 15.40
CA ARG A 60 -6.28 17.50 14.97
C ARG A 60 -5.99 18.86 14.33
N LEU A 61 -6.97 19.45 13.66
CA LEU A 61 -6.87 20.82 13.14
C LEU A 61 -6.72 21.88 14.25
N LYS A 62 -7.20 21.61 15.46
CA LYS A 62 -7.04 22.52 16.61
C LYS A 62 -5.70 22.32 17.30
N SER A 63 -5.28 21.07 17.47
CA SER A 63 -3.97 20.74 18.05
C SER A 63 -3.47 19.39 17.53
N PRO A 64 -2.19 19.29 17.11
CA PRO A 64 -1.52 18.03 16.79
C PRO A 64 -1.56 16.97 17.91
N GLU A 65 -1.76 17.39 19.16
CA GLU A 65 -1.80 16.51 20.33
C GLU A 65 -2.99 15.55 20.32
N PHE A 66 -4.04 15.85 19.56
CA PHE A 66 -5.20 14.97 19.36
C PHE A 66 -4.93 13.81 18.38
N PHE A 67 -3.68 13.61 17.97
CA PHE A 67 -3.28 12.40 17.28
C PHE A 67 -3.19 11.22 18.25
N ASP A 68 -3.86 10.14 17.89
CA ASP A 68 -3.89 8.90 18.66
C ASP A 68 -3.28 7.76 17.86
N ASP A 69 -2.45 6.95 18.50
CA ASP A 69 -1.81 5.79 17.91
C ASP A 69 -2.81 4.70 17.49
N VAL A 70 -4.06 4.72 17.97
CA VAL A 70 -5.13 3.86 17.45
C VAL A 70 -5.38 4.07 15.96
N LEU A 71 -5.02 5.22 15.37
CA LEU A 71 -5.06 5.44 13.93
C LEU A 71 -4.19 4.44 13.15
N LYS A 72 -3.12 3.92 13.77
CA LYS A 72 -2.20 2.95 13.18
C LYS A 72 -2.85 1.58 12.95
N LEU A 73 -3.92 1.25 13.68
CA LEU A 73 -4.70 0.01 13.50
C LEU A 73 -5.47 0.01 12.17
N CYS A 74 -5.70 1.18 11.56
CA CYS A 74 -6.29 1.26 10.23
C CYS A 74 -5.41 0.57 9.18
N THR A 75 -5.97 -0.42 8.49
CA THR A 75 -5.28 -1.18 7.42
C THR A 75 -5.29 -0.47 6.06
N ASN A 76 -5.92 0.72 5.97
CA ASN A 76 -6.09 1.48 4.74
C ASN A 76 -6.76 0.68 3.59
N CYS A 77 -7.67 -0.25 3.91
CA CYS A 77 -8.38 -1.08 2.92
C CYS A 77 -9.48 -0.34 2.14
N LYS A 78 -9.74 0.93 2.44
CA LYS A 78 -10.68 1.84 1.75
C LYS A 78 -12.17 1.45 1.73
N ARG A 79 -12.57 0.33 2.35
CA ARG A 79 -13.98 -0.09 2.43
C ARG A 79 -14.90 0.97 3.04
N CYS A 80 -14.38 1.77 3.99
CA CYS A 80 -15.11 2.88 4.59
C CYS A 80 -15.44 4.02 3.60
N GLU A 81 -14.61 4.22 2.58
CA GLU A 81 -14.81 5.25 1.55
C GLU A 81 -15.85 4.76 0.53
N THR A 82 -15.72 3.51 0.08
CA THR A 82 -16.69 2.88 -0.83
C THR A 82 -18.10 2.85 -0.24
N ALA A 83 -18.23 2.66 1.07
CA ALA A 83 -19.51 2.62 1.76
C ALA A 83 -20.06 4.01 2.14
N CYS A 84 -19.30 5.10 1.97
CA CYS A 84 -19.71 6.42 2.45
C CYS A 84 -20.73 7.06 1.50
N PRO A 85 -21.98 7.34 1.94
CA PRO A 85 -22.99 7.97 1.08
C PRO A 85 -22.65 9.43 0.74
N SER A 86 -21.80 10.08 1.53
CA SER A 86 -21.41 11.48 1.35
C SER A 86 -20.07 11.65 0.64
N GLY A 87 -19.44 10.55 0.18
CA GLY A 87 -18.17 10.59 -0.54
C GLY A 87 -16.97 11.06 0.29
N VAL A 88 -17.00 10.85 1.62
CA VAL A 88 -15.87 11.20 2.50
C VAL A 88 -14.71 10.23 2.27
N ARG A 89 -13.53 10.75 1.98
CA ARG A 89 -12.27 9.98 1.81
C ARG A 89 -11.62 9.70 3.17
N ILE A 90 -12.29 8.87 3.96
CA ILE A 90 -11.96 8.60 5.37
C ILE A 90 -10.57 7.97 5.52
N GLY A 91 -10.22 7.00 4.68
CA GLY A 91 -8.91 6.37 4.71
C GLY A 91 -7.78 7.33 4.33
N ASP A 92 -8.02 8.25 3.40
CA ASP A 92 -7.05 9.29 3.03
C ASP A 92 -6.81 10.24 4.20
N ILE A 93 -7.87 10.69 4.87
CA ILE A 93 -7.77 11.52 6.08
C ILE A 93 -6.89 10.82 7.13
N ILE A 94 -7.14 9.54 7.40
CA ILE A 94 -6.35 8.76 8.36
C ILE A 94 -4.89 8.63 7.90
N ALA A 95 -4.65 8.38 6.61
CA ALA A 95 -3.31 8.25 6.06
C ALA A 95 -2.52 9.57 6.14
N VAL A 96 -3.16 10.71 5.88
CA VAL A 96 -2.57 12.05 6.03
C VAL A 96 -2.26 12.33 7.50
N ALA A 97 -3.19 12.07 8.41
CA ALA A 97 -2.95 12.24 9.84
C ALA A 97 -1.75 11.40 10.35
N ARG A 98 -1.62 10.13 9.88
CA ARG A 98 -0.46 9.28 10.17
C ARG A 98 0.85 9.84 9.63
N ARG A 99 0.82 10.51 8.48
CA ARG A 99 2.00 11.16 7.89
C ARG A 99 2.46 12.37 8.70
N GLU A 100 1.51 13.20 9.10
CA GLU A 100 1.79 14.52 9.69
C GLU A 100 2.11 14.42 11.18
N HIS A 101 1.44 13.52 11.89
CA HIS A 101 1.53 13.42 13.34
C HIS A 101 2.06 12.08 13.85
N GLY A 102 2.13 11.06 13.00
CA GLY A 102 2.70 9.76 13.35
C GLY A 102 4.22 9.84 13.52
N ARG A 103 4.66 10.21 14.72
CA ARG A 103 6.08 10.22 15.09
C ARG A 103 6.71 8.84 14.84
N LYS A 104 7.85 8.80 14.17
CA LYS A 104 8.72 7.63 14.07
C LYS A 104 9.89 7.82 15.02
N SER A 105 9.86 7.17 16.18
CA SER A 105 11.09 6.98 16.96
C SER A 105 12.06 6.09 16.16
N LEU A 106 13.36 6.36 16.24
CA LEU A 106 14.39 5.42 15.75
C LEU A 106 14.37 4.19 16.66
N SER A 107 13.65 3.15 16.23
CA SER A 107 13.46 1.89 16.96
C SER A 107 13.53 0.70 16.02
N LEU A 108 13.70 -0.50 16.57
CA LEU A 108 13.66 -1.76 15.81
C LEU A 108 12.33 -1.97 15.07
N THR A 109 11.24 -1.38 15.56
CA THR A 109 9.94 -1.35 14.88
C THR A 109 9.97 -0.48 13.62
N THR A 110 10.72 0.61 13.60
CA THR A 110 10.93 1.43 12.39
C THR A 110 11.74 0.67 11.34
N ALA A 111 12.71 -0.15 11.76
CA ALA A 111 13.44 -1.04 10.84
C ALA A 111 12.52 -2.12 10.24
N ARG A 112 11.65 -2.75 11.05
CA ARG A 112 10.61 -3.66 10.56
C ARG A 112 9.72 -2.96 9.54
N ASP A 113 9.18 -1.81 9.89
CA ASP A 113 8.22 -1.09 9.05
C ASP A 113 8.86 -0.71 7.72
N TYR A 114 10.15 -0.35 7.72
CA TYR A 114 10.93 -0.15 6.51
C TYR A 114 11.04 -1.44 5.68
N VAL A 115 11.43 -2.56 6.30
CA VAL A 115 11.57 -3.85 5.59
C VAL A 115 10.25 -4.28 4.95
N LEU A 116 9.17 -4.26 5.73
CA LEU A 116 7.85 -4.70 5.28
C LEU A 116 7.22 -3.73 4.27
N SER A 117 7.55 -2.44 4.31
CA SER A 117 7.03 -1.47 3.35
C SER A 117 7.76 -1.46 2.00
N HIS A 118 9.03 -1.88 1.97
CA HIS A 118 9.89 -1.86 0.77
C HIS A 118 9.86 -3.20 0.01
N THR A 119 8.65 -3.64 -0.36
CA THR A 119 8.40 -4.95 -0.96
C THR A 119 9.23 -5.23 -2.21
N ASP A 120 9.48 -4.24 -3.07
CA ASP A 120 10.28 -4.46 -4.29
C ASP A 120 11.75 -4.73 -3.97
N LEU A 121 12.31 -3.97 -3.01
CA LEU A 121 13.70 -4.13 -2.60
C LEU A 121 13.90 -5.51 -1.99
N PHE A 122 13.13 -5.83 -0.95
CA PHE A 122 13.26 -7.09 -0.24
C PHE A 122 12.78 -8.29 -1.05
N GLY A 123 11.78 -8.14 -1.91
CA GLY A 123 11.38 -9.18 -2.86
C GLY A 123 12.49 -9.51 -3.85
N SER A 124 13.12 -8.50 -4.45
CA SER A 124 14.23 -8.71 -5.39
C SER A 124 15.44 -9.38 -4.74
N LEU A 125 15.72 -9.08 -3.46
CA LEU A 125 16.82 -9.69 -2.70
C LEU A 125 16.47 -11.10 -2.21
N ALA A 126 15.21 -11.35 -1.85
CA ALA A 126 14.79 -12.61 -1.23
C ALA A 126 14.48 -13.72 -2.25
N THR A 127 13.94 -13.38 -3.43
CA THR A 127 13.51 -14.39 -4.41
C THR A 127 14.59 -15.37 -4.89
N PRO A 128 15.88 -15.00 -5.06
CA PRO A 128 16.94 -15.99 -5.38
C PRO A 128 17.17 -17.00 -4.25
N PHE A 129 16.94 -16.59 -3.00
CA PHE A 129 17.14 -17.40 -1.79
C PHE A 129 15.81 -17.88 -1.18
N ALA A 130 14.73 -17.86 -1.96
CA ALA A 130 13.38 -18.13 -1.47
C ALA A 130 13.27 -19.44 -0.67
N PRO A 131 13.83 -20.59 -1.09
CA PRO A 131 13.72 -21.83 -0.30
C PRO A 131 14.32 -21.72 1.10
N VAL A 132 15.46 -21.04 1.23
CA VAL A 132 16.17 -20.86 2.50
C VAL A 132 15.41 -19.89 3.39
N ILE A 133 15.01 -18.75 2.84
CA ILE A 133 14.28 -17.71 3.59
C ILE A 133 12.93 -18.22 4.06
N ASN A 134 12.18 -18.93 3.21
CA ASN A 134 10.89 -19.51 3.57
C ASN A 134 11.07 -20.55 4.69
N LYS A 135 12.04 -21.46 4.57
CA LYS A 135 12.30 -22.47 5.62
C LYS A 135 12.72 -21.85 6.95
N LEU A 136 13.52 -20.78 6.91
CA LEU A 136 13.96 -20.06 8.10
C LEU A 136 12.80 -19.35 8.79
N THR A 137 12.01 -18.59 8.02
CA THR A 137 10.89 -17.79 8.55
C THR A 137 9.70 -18.63 9.02
N GLU A 138 9.63 -19.90 8.64
CA GLU A 138 8.64 -20.86 9.14
C GLU A 138 8.97 -21.41 10.54
N GLN A 139 10.24 -21.34 10.98
CA GLN A 139 10.67 -21.90 12.26
C GLN A 139 10.03 -21.17 13.45
N SER A 140 9.53 -21.94 14.43
CA SER A 140 8.89 -21.40 15.63
C SER A 140 9.84 -20.52 16.47
N VAL A 141 11.13 -20.86 16.52
CA VAL A 141 12.15 -20.07 17.20
C VAL A 141 12.34 -18.71 16.54
N VAL A 142 12.45 -18.67 15.21
CA VAL A 142 12.58 -17.43 14.45
C VAL A 142 11.36 -16.54 14.66
N LYS A 143 10.15 -17.11 14.63
CA LYS A 143 8.91 -16.38 14.92
C LYS A 143 8.89 -15.80 16.33
N LYS A 144 9.32 -16.55 17.35
CA LYS A 144 9.45 -16.04 18.73
C LYS A 144 10.45 -14.90 18.83
N VAL A 145 11.61 -15.03 18.18
CA VAL A 145 12.62 -13.96 18.13
C VAL A 145 12.02 -12.72 17.46
N MET A 146 11.37 -12.85 16.31
CA MET A 146 10.72 -11.75 15.61
C MET A 146 9.61 -11.09 16.45
N HIS A 147 8.85 -11.89 17.22
CA HIS A 147 7.83 -11.37 18.13
C HIS A 147 8.46 -10.46 19.19
N HIS A 148 9.49 -10.91 19.89
CA HIS A 148 10.08 -10.14 20.99
C HIS A 148 10.99 -8.99 20.53
N THR A 149 11.55 -9.07 19.32
CA THR A 149 12.51 -8.06 18.81
C THR A 149 11.83 -6.98 17.96
N ILE A 150 11.03 -7.40 16.98
CA ILE A 150 10.42 -6.50 16.00
C ILE A 150 8.89 -6.47 16.09
N GLN A 151 8.29 -7.13 17.09
CA GLN A 151 6.84 -7.10 17.33
C GLN A 151 6.02 -7.65 16.14
N VAL A 152 6.55 -8.66 15.44
CA VAL A 152 5.75 -9.46 14.50
C VAL A 152 5.22 -10.65 15.28
N HIS A 153 3.91 -10.68 15.53
CA HIS A 153 3.27 -11.72 16.32
C HIS A 153 3.61 -13.12 15.76
N ASP A 154 4.05 -14.02 16.63
CA ASP A 154 4.45 -15.40 16.30
C ASP A 154 3.36 -16.27 15.64
N HIS A 155 2.08 -15.97 15.83
CA HIS A 155 0.98 -16.62 15.12
C HIS A 155 0.83 -16.18 13.65
N LYS A 156 1.57 -15.15 13.20
CA LYS A 156 1.51 -14.69 11.81
C LYS A 156 2.37 -15.57 10.90
N SER A 157 1.79 -15.95 9.77
CA SER A 157 2.50 -16.49 8.63
C SER A 157 3.01 -15.35 7.76
N LEU A 158 4.33 -15.28 7.54
CA LEU A 158 4.88 -14.36 6.55
C LEU A 158 4.56 -14.86 5.14
N PRO A 159 4.30 -13.95 4.18
CA PRO A 159 4.15 -14.31 2.78
C PRO A 159 5.39 -15.05 2.27
N LYS A 160 5.20 -16.25 1.71
CA LYS A 160 6.31 -17.02 1.12
C LYS A 160 6.76 -16.36 -0.18
N TYR A 161 8.06 -16.33 -0.41
CA TYR A 161 8.61 -15.92 -1.71
C TYR A 161 8.60 -17.09 -2.69
N SER A 162 8.34 -16.79 -3.96
CA SER A 162 8.56 -17.71 -5.07
C SER A 162 9.99 -17.56 -5.60
N HIS A 163 10.56 -18.63 -6.15
CA HIS A 163 11.87 -18.55 -6.77
C HIS A 163 11.81 -17.79 -8.10
N GLY A 164 12.72 -16.83 -8.28
CA GLY A 164 12.73 -15.94 -9.45
C GLY A 164 11.59 -14.90 -9.42
N THR A 165 11.24 -14.34 -10.59
CA THR A 165 10.16 -13.34 -10.70
C THR A 165 9.12 -13.72 -11.74
N PHE A 166 7.87 -13.31 -11.52
CA PHE A 166 6.82 -13.45 -12.53
C PHE A 166 7.20 -12.80 -13.85
N ARG A 167 7.83 -11.61 -13.82
CA ARG A 167 8.25 -10.90 -15.03
C ARG A 167 9.28 -11.70 -15.84
N ALA A 168 10.21 -12.38 -15.20
CA ALA A 168 11.16 -13.27 -15.87
C ALA A 168 10.46 -14.52 -16.43
N TRP A 169 9.53 -15.09 -15.66
CA TRP A 169 8.70 -16.20 -16.13
C TRP A 169 7.88 -15.81 -17.37
N TYR A 170 7.24 -14.63 -17.36
CA TYR A 170 6.43 -14.10 -18.46
C TYR A 170 7.24 -14.02 -19.76
N LYS A 171 8.41 -13.38 -19.71
CA LYS A 171 9.29 -13.23 -20.89
C LYS A 171 9.69 -14.57 -21.50
N LYS A 172 9.86 -15.60 -20.67
CA LYS A 172 10.28 -16.93 -21.12
C LYS A 172 9.13 -17.77 -21.69
N HIS A 173 7.93 -17.68 -21.13
CA HIS A 173 6.86 -18.64 -21.42
C HIS A 173 5.73 -18.09 -22.29
N VAL A 174 5.58 -16.77 -22.38
CA VAL A 174 4.50 -16.12 -23.16
C VAL A 174 5.03 -15.02 -24.09
N PRO A 175 5.95 -15.33 -25.02
CA PRO A 175 6.54 -14.31 -25.91
C PRO A 175 5.55 -13.74 -26.94
N ASP A 176 4.49 -14.48 -27.27
CA ASP A 176 3.61 -14.22 -28.41
C ASP A 176 2.38 -13.35 -28.09
N GLN A 177 2.41 -12.61 -26.98
CA GLN A 177 1.29 -11.79 -26.52
C GLN A 177 0.91 -10.68 -27.50
N SER A 178 1.85 -10.20 -28.32
CA SER A 178 1.59 -9.19 -29.35
C SER A 178 0.79 -9.71 -30.56
N LYS A 179 0.67 -11.03 -30.76
CA LYS A 179 -0.06 -11.61 -31.90
C LYS A 179 -1.58 -11.50 -31.76
N TYR A 180 -2.09 -11.31 -30.55
CA TYR A 180 -3.52 -11.16 -30.30
C TYR A 180 -4.01 -9.80 -30.80
N ARG A 181 -5.17 -9.76 -31.46
CA ARG A 181 -5.75 -8.51 -31.99
C ARG A 181 -6.14 -7.53 -30.88
N ARG A 182 -6.67 -8.05 -29.77
CA ARG A 182 -7.03 -7.26 -28.58
C ARG A 182 -5.89 -7.34 -27.59
N GLN A 183 -5.59 -6.25 -26.91
CA GLN A 183 -4.51 -6.14 -25.93
C GLN A 183 -5.05 -5.56 -24.62
N VAL A 184 -4.39 -5.92 -23.51
CA VAL A 184 -4.58 -5.30 -22.20
C VAL A 184 -3.23 -5.08 -21.52
N SER A 185 -3.05 -3.93 -20.91
CA SER A 185 -1.89 -3.64 -20.07
C SER A 185 -2.14 -4.17 -18.66
N TYR A 186 -1.22 -4.97 -18.13
CA TYR A 186 -1.35 -5.63 -16.83
C TYR A 186 -0.32 -5.11 -15.83
N PHE A 187 -0.82 -4.39 -14.83
CA PHE A 187 -0.10 -4.02 -13.62
C PHE A 187 -0.17 -5.19 -12.64
N HIS A 188 0.92 -5.96 -12.54
CA HIS A 188 0.92 -7.23 -11.79
C HIS A 188 1.13 -7.03 -10.29
N GLY A 189 1.78 -5.93 -9.89
CA GLY A 189 2.12 -5.63 -8.51
C GLY A 189 3.25 -6.50 -7.95
N CYS A 190 3.72 -6.15 -6.75
CA CYS A 190 4.85 -6.83 -6.11
C CYS A 190 4.51 -8.27 -5.69
N TYR A 191 3.29 -8.53 -5.24
CA TYR A 191 2.89 -9.85 -4.73
C TYR A 191 2.91 -10.92 -5.83
N VAL A 192 2.31 -10.63 -6.99
CA VAL A 192 2.39 -11.53 -8.14
C VAL A 192 3.82 -11.69 -8.60
N ASN A 193 4.65 -10.65 -8.49
CA ASN A 193 6.02 -10.72 -8.97
C ASN A 193 6.98 -11.54 -8.11
N TYR A 194 6.80 -11.55 -6.79
CA TYR A 194 7.76 -12.12 -5.86
C TYR A 194 7.21 -13.24 -4.99
N ASN A 195 5.89 -13.34 -4.78
CA ASN A 195 5.28 -14.27 -3.82
C ASN A 195 4.50 -15.36 -4.52
N ASP A 196 3.50 -15.00 -5.33
CA ASP A 196 2.62 -15.95 -5.99
C ASP A 196 2.46 -15.65 -7.47
N HIS A 197 3.32 -16.27 -8.28
CA HIS A 197 3.29 -16.12 -9.73
C HIS A 197 2.00 -16.68 -10.34
N SER A 198 1.33 -17.63 -9.67
CA SER A 198 0.18 -18.35 -10.24
C SER A 198 -0.99 -17.44 -10.54
N VAL A 199 -1.19 -16.39 -9.74
CA VAL A 199 -2.23 -15.38 -9.96
C VAL A 199 -2.07 -14.71 -11.33
N GLY A 200 -0.85 -14.24 -11.64
CA GLY A 200 -0.56 -13.63 -12.94
C GLY A 200 -0.59 -14.63 -14.09
N GLN A 201 -0.13 -15.86 -13.86
CA GLN A 201 -0.18 -16.94 -14.85
C GLN A 201 -1.62 -17.29 -15.23
N ASN A 202 -2.51 -17.40 -14.24
CA ASN A 202 -3.92 -17.69 -14.45
C ASN A 202 -4.65 -16.52 -15.11
N PHE A 203 -4.34 -15.28 -14.73
CA PHE A 203 -4.85 -14.09 -15.42
C PHE A 203 -4.53 -14.14 -16.92
N ILE A 204 -3.28 -14.40 -17.29
CA ILE A 204 -2.87 -14.51 -18.70
C ILE A 204 -3.61 -15.66 -19.41
N ARG A 205 -3.76 -16.82 -18.77
CA ARG A 205 -4.51 -17.95 -19.36
C ARG A 205 -5.94 -17.56 -19.69
N VAL A 206 -6.64 -16.89 -18.78
CA VAL A 206 -8.02 -16.43 -18.98
C VAL A 206 -8.09 -15.40 -20.11
N MET A 207 -7.21 -14.39 -20.12
CA MET A 207 -7.21 -13.37 -21.16
C MET A 207 -6.90 -13.95 -22.55
N ASN A 208 -5.90 -14.82 -22.65
CA ASN A 208 -5.55 -15.51 -23.89
C ASN A 208 -6.73 -16.36 -24.41
N ALA A 209 -7.45 -17.07 -23.53
CA ALA A 209 -8.64 -17.83 -23.91
C ALA A 209 -9.77 -16.95 -24.46
N MET A 210 -9.82 -15.68 -24.04
CA MET A 210 -10.73 -14.66 -24.58
C MET A 210 -10.18 -13.96 -25.83
N ASN A 211 -9.09 -14.46 -26.40
CA ASN A 211 -8.37 -13.89 -27.54
C ASN A 211 -7.87 -12.45 -27.28
N ILE A 212 -7.41 -12.19 -26.05
CA ILE A 212 -6.83 -10.92 -25.61
C ILE A 212 -5.40 -11.16 -25.13
N GLY A 213 -4.44 -10.48 -25.76
CA GLY A 213 -3.04 -10.47 -25.34
C GLY A 213 -2.84 -9.59 -24.12
N VAL A 214 -1.94 -10.00 -23.24
CA VAL A 214 -1.58 -9.30 -22.01
C VAL A 214 -0.19 -8.71 -22.18
N GLN A 215 -0.04 -7.41 -22.08
CA GLN A 215 1.25 -6.73 -22.06
C GLN A 215 1.63 -6.33 -20.64
N LEU A 216 2.88 -6.56 -20.26
CA LEU A 216 3.41 -6.02 -19.01
C LEU A 216 3.97 -4.62 -19.25
N LEU A 217 3.83 -3.74 -18.26
CA LEU A 217 4.47 -2.43 -18.28
C LEU A 217 5.98 -2.57 -18.43
N GLU A 218 6.63 -1.71 -19.20
CA GLU A 218 8.10 -1.75 -19.42
C GLU A 218 8.87 -1.65 -18.09
N ARG A 219 8.37 -0.82 -17.17
CA ARG A 219 8.82 -0.79 -15.78
C ARG A 219 7.62 -0.68 -14.86
N GLU A 220 7.74 -1.32 -13.71
CA GLU A 220 6.73 -1.31 -12.67
C GLU A 220 7.42 -1.19 -11.31
N LYS A 221 6.80 -0.47 -10.40
CA LYS A 221 7.13 -0.40 -8.98
C LYS A 221 5.90 -0.72 -8.14
N CYS A 222 6.11 -1.05 -6.87
CA CYS A 222 5.06 -1.24 -5.89
C CYS A 222 4.07 -0.06 -5.90
N CYS A 223 2.77 -0.38 -5.85
CA CYS A 223 1.66 0.58 -5.81
C CYS A 223 1.73 1.57 -4.65
N GLY A 224 2.52 1.27 -3.61
CA GLY A 224 2.81 2.18 -2.52
C GLY A 224 1.88 2.06 -1.31
N VAL A 225 0.90 1.16 -1.31
CA VAL A 225 0.01 0.96 -0.15
C VAL A 225 0.80 0.69 1.15
N PRO A 226 1.78 -0.22 1.18
CA PRO A 226 2.60 -0.45 2.38
C PRO A 226 3.46 0.77 2.76
N LEU A 227 3.94 1.52 1.76
CA LEU A 227 4.72 2.74 1.98
C LEU A 227 3.85 3.82 2.64
N ILE A 228 2.64 4.05 2.14
CA ILE A 228 1.67 5.02 2.69
C ILE A 228 1.31 4.64 4.13
N ALA A 229 0.97 3.38 4.38
CA ALA A 229 0.63 2.92 5.73
C ALA A 229 1.79 3.16 6.71
N ASN A 230 3.03 2.97 6.27
CA ASN A 230 4.21 3.17 7.10
C ASN A 230 4.80 4.59 6.99
N GLY A 231 4.07 5.57 6.45
CA GLY A 231 4.49 6.98 6.42
C GLY A 231 5.60 7.33 5.40
N PHE A 232 5.89 6.46 4.43
CA PHE A 232 6.87 6.69 3.36
C PHE A 232 6.22 7.32 2.11
N HIS A 233 5.48 8.42 2.28
CA HIS A 233 4.66 9.03 1.23
C HIS A 233 5.46 9.54 0.04
N SER A 234 6.62 10.16 0.25
CA SER A 234 7.45 10.67 -0.86
C SER A 234 7.94 9.55 -1.77
N LYS A 235 8.26 8.38 -1.20
CA LYS A 235 8.62 7.18 -1.99
C LYS A 235 7.41 6.60 -2.71
N ALA A 236 6.25 6.55 -2.04
CA ALA A 236 5.00 6.12 -2.66
C ALA A 236 4.64 7.01 -3.87
N GLN A 237 4.76 8.33 -3.74
CA GLN A 237 4.50 9.27 -4.83
C GLN A 237 5.47 9.09 -6.00
N LYS A 238 6.77 8.88 -5.72
CA LYS A 238 7.77 8.57 -6.76
C LYS A 238 7.42 7.28 -7.51
N ASN A 239 7.02 6.23 -6.80
CA ASN A 239 6.59 4.98 -7.41
C ASN A 239 5.32 5.18 -8.25
N ALA A 240 4.34 5.91 -7.73
CA ALA A 240 3.08 6.18 -8.44
C ALA A 240 3.32 6.95 -9.75
N LYS A 241 4.14 8.00 -9.74
CA LYS A 241 4.51 8.77 -10.94
C LYS A 241 5.14 7.87 -12.01
N LEU A 242 6.10 7.03 -11.63
CA LEU A 242 6.73 6.07 -12.55
C LEU A 242 5.70 5.09 -13.11
N ASN A 243 4.84 4.53 -12.27
CA ASN A 243 3.83 3.57 -12.71
C ASN A 243 2.83 4.21 -13.69
N VAL A 244 2.36 5.42 -13.41
CA VAL A 244 1.45 6.16 -14.30
C VAL A 244 2.13 6.45 -15.63
N GLU A 245 3.37 6.93 -15.62
CA GLU A 245 4.15 7.17 -16.85
C GLU A 245 4.26 5.91 -17.72
N HIS A 246 4.46 4.74 -17.11
CA HIS A 246 4.54 3.48 -17.85
C HIS A 246 3.18 2.88 -18.23
N LEU A 247 2.10 3.21 -17.50
CA LEU A 247 0.73 2.85 -17.86
C LEU A 247 0.23 3.65 -19.06
N GLU A 248 0.53 4.95 -19.11
CA GLU A 248 0.13 5.83 -20.22
C GLU A 248 0.83 5.49 -21.53
N LYS A 249 2.02 4.87 -21.46
CA LYS A 249 2.79 4.41 -22.62
C LYS A 249 2.38 3.02 -23.14
N ALA A 250 1.57 2.28 -22.38
CA ALA A 250 1.30 0.86 -22.62
C ALA A 250 -0.08 0.61 -23.26
#